data_AF-A0A2V8KA06-F1
#
_entry.id   AF-A0A2V8KA06-F1
#
_cell.length_a   1.000
_cell.length_b   1.000
_cell.length_c   1.000
_cell.angle_alpha   90.00
_cell.angle_beta   90.00
_cell.angle_gamma   90.00
#
_symmetry.space_group_name_H-M   'P 1'
#
loop_
_entity.id
_entity.type
_entity.pdbx_description
1 polymer ?
#
loop_
_entity_poly.entity_id
_entity_poly.type
_entity_poly.pdbx_seq_one_letter_code
_entity_poly.pdbx_strand_id
1 'polypeptide(L)'
;MPVPYAQAILTFRGGADGQEAPIRIIQGPKTGAIGSRLDVDPIHNEIFSYTGNTVTVYSREANGDVAPIRVIKGPDTQLKRPYGIAVDPVNDILVIGLNSNFGSDEPITVEDTESLEKGAILIFNRTDSGNVKPRGVIRGPKSGIIRINQMQLYPQKKLIVGAMPGIIDNMEPEGAFLGVWSYDDNGDVPPKWKIPANDRTKLKKPFGVVLNPKNKEVIISDMRNQGVLVFSVPEIF
;
A
#
# COMPACT_ATOMS: atom_id res chain seq x y z
N MET A 1 35.14 4.17 4.84
CA MET A 1 34.15 3.57 5.78
C MET A 1 33.02 3.00 4.94
N PRO A 2 32.85 1.67 4.82
CA PRO A 2 31.79 1.14 3.97
C PRO A 2 30.44 1.23 4.70
N VAL A 3 29.53 1.98 4.11
CA VAL A 3 28.06 1.90 4.22
C VAL A 3 27.59 1.94 2.74
N PRO A 4 26.40 1.48 2.27
CA PRO A 4 25.16 1.09 2.97
C PRO A 4 24.13 0.24 2.13
N TYR A 5 23.97 -1.09 2.25
CA TYR A 5 22.76 -1.78 1.70
C TYR A 5 22.33 -3.00 2.52
N ALA A 6 22.12 -2.79 3.82
CA ALA A 6 21.41 -3.76 4.62
C ALA A 6 19.90 -3.45 4.57
N GLN A 7 19.20 -3.88 3.52
CA GLN A 7 17.75 -3.96 3.63
C GLN A 7 17.45 -4.94 4.77
N ALA A 8 16.82 -4.46 5.84
CA ALA A 8 16.60 -5.22 7.06
C ALA A 8 15.23 -4.88 7.66
N ILE A 9 14.62 -5.86 8.31
CA ILE A 9 13.49 -5.61 9.22
C ILE A 9 14.05 -5.59 10.63
N LEU A 10 13.96 -4.43 11.27
CA LEU A 10 14.36 -4.24 12.66
C LEU A 10 13.11 -4.28 13.54
N THR A 11 13.10 -5.16 14.54
CA THR A 11 12.03 -5.23 15.53
C THR A 11 12.54 -4.69 16.85
N PHE A 12 11.86 -3.70 17.41
CA PHE A 12 12.16 -3.12 18.71
C PHE A 12 11.10 -3.53 19.74
N ARG A 13 11.43 -3.45 21.03
CA ARG A 13 10.43 -3.61 22.10
C ARG A 13 9.46 -2.43 22.05
N GLY A 14 8.17 -2.69 22.29
CA GLY A 14 7.14 -1.65 22.26
C GLY A 14 7.31 -0.55 23.32
N GLY A 15 8.08 -0.82 24.39
CA GLY A 15 8.43 0.14 25.44
C GLY A 15 9.86 0.66 25.35
N ALA A 16 10.53 0.52 24.20
CA ALA A 16 11.89 1.01 24.03
C ALA A 16 11.96 2.52 24.28
N ASP A 17 12.87 2.97 25.15
CA ASP A 17 12.94 4.35 25.64
C ASP A 17 14.11 5.18 25.06
N GLY A 18 14.51 4.88 23.84
CA GLY A 18 15.55 5.62 23.13
C GLY A 18 16.47 4.71 22.34
N GLN A 19 17.72 4.60 22.79
CA GLN A 19 18.81 3.90 22.07
C GLN A 19 18.85 2.38 22.31
N GLU A 20 17.71 1.75 22.60
CA GLU A 20 17.67 0.30 22.75
C GLU A 20 17.92 -0.40 21.40
N ALA A 21 18.78 -1.41 21.42
CA ALA A 21 19.04 -2.23 20.24
C ALA A 21 17.78 -3.01 19.81
N PRO A 22 17.60 -3.30 18.51
CA PRO A 22 16.50 -4.14 18.06
C PRO A 22 16.62 -5.54 18.68
N ILE A 23 15.48 -6.08 19.11
CA ILE A 23 15.39 -7.44 19.68
C ILE A 23 15.39 -8.52 18.60
N ARG A 24 15.08 -8.16 17.35
CA ARG A 24 15.22 -9.04 16.17
C ARG A 24 15.66 -8.23 14.97
N ILE A 25 16.52 -8.83 14.16
CA ILE A 25 17.00 -8.27 12.90
C ILE A 25 16.84 -9.35 11.84
N ILE A 26 15.96 -9.14 10.87
CA ILE A 26 15.86 -10.00 9.68
C ILE A 26 16.70 -9.34 8.59
N GLN A 27 17.84 -9.95 8.27
CA GLN A 27 18.77 -9.43 7.28
C GLN A 27 19.70 -10.53 6.78
N GLY A 28 19.97 -10.55 5.48
CA GLY A 28 20.99 -11.39 4.88
C GLY A 28 20.60 -11.87 3.47
N PRO A 29 21.46 -12.62 2.79
CA PRO A 29 21.18 -13.08 1.44
C PRO A 29 20.00 -14.06 1.34
N LYS A 30 19.74 -14.88 2.37
CA LYS A 30 18.61 -15.83 2.39
C LYS A 30 17.28 -15.17 2.66
N THR A 31 17.26 -13.98 3.27
CA THR A 31 16.01 -13.24 3.46
C THR A 31 15.35 -12.87 2.13
N GLY A 32 16.11 -12.86 1.03
CA GLY A 32 15.68 -12.19 -0.17
C GLY A 32 15.72 -10.67 0.03
N ALA A 33 15.33 -9.93 -1.01
CA ALA A 33 15.29 -8.47 -0.90
C ALA A 33 14.11 -8.05 0.01
N ILE A 34 14.35 -7.05 0.85
CA ILE A 34 13.37 -6.52 1.79
C ILE A 34 12.94 -5.14 1.32
N GLY A 35 11.63 -4.92 1.28
CA GLY A 35 11.03 -3.66 0.85
C GLY A 35 11.27 -2.50 1.79
N SER A 36 11.07 -1.28 1.28
CA SER A 36 10.98 -0.08 2.11
C SER A 36 9.63 0.08 2.82
N ARG A 37 8.67 -0.81 2.55
CA ARG A 37 7.35 -0.83 3.17
C ARG A 37 6.97 -2.23 3.62
N LEU A 38 6.19 -2.29 4.68
CA LEU A 38 5.64 -3.51 5.24
C LEU A 38 4.29 -3.23 5.89
N ASP A 39 3.53 -4.29 6.10
CA ASP A 39 2.42 -4.31 7.05
C ASP A 39 2.52 -5.55 7.93
N VAL A 40 1.86 -5.52 9.09
CA VAL A 40 1.98 -6.56 10.11
C VAL A 40 0.65 -7.25 10.33
N ASP A 41 0.69 -8.58 10.38
CA ASP A 41 -0.41 -9.40 10.87
C ASP A 41 -0.08 -9.82 12.32
N PRO A 42 -0.68 -9.17 13.32
CA PRO A 42 -0.46 -9.53 14.71
C PRO A 42 -1.20 -10.81 15.13
N ILE A 43 -2.23 -11.25 14.40
CA ILE A 43 -3.05 -12.42 14.74
C ILE A 43 -2.32 -13.71 14.37
N HIS A 44 -1.78 -13.77 13.15
CA HIS A 44 -1.03 -14.95 12.67
C HIS A 44 0.48 -14.82 12.82
N ASN A 45 0.92 -13.70 13.38
CA ASN A 45 2.31 -13.42 13.72
C ASN A 45 3.24 -13.30 12.50
N GLU A 46 2.80 -12.52 11.51
CA GLU A 46 3.48 -12.40 10.20
C GLU A 46 3.79 -10.94 9.84
N ILE A 47 4.80 -10.76 9.00
CA ILE A 47 5.22 -9.49 8.41
C ILE A 47 5.15 -9.64 6.91
N PHE A 48 4.42 -8.76 6.24
CA PHE A 48 4.30 -8.71 4.80
C PHE A 48 5.12 -7.54 4.28
N SER A 49 6.01 -7.78 3.32
CA SER A 49 6.80 -6.75 2.66
C SER A 49 6.85 -7.02 1.16
N TYR A 50 7.22 -6.03 0.35
CA TYR A 50 7.39 -6.22 -1.08
C TYR A 50 8.65 -5.55 -1.59
N THR A 51 9.27 -6.13 -2.61
CA THR A 51 10.44 -5.58 -3.29
C THR A 51 10.37 -5.95 -4.77
N GLY A 52 10.69 -5.01 -5.66
CA GLY A 52 10.42 -5.18 -7.10
C GLY A 52 8.98 -5.64 -7.33
N ASN A 53 8.78 -6.72 -8.07
CA ASN A 53 7.48 -7.34 -8.35
C ASN A 53 7.22 -8.59 -7.49
N THR A 54 7.72 -8.62 -6.25
CA THR A 54 7.63 -9.76 -5.35
C THR A 54 7.13 -9.33 -3.98
N VAL A 55 6.16 -10.06 -3.43
CA VAL A 55 5.78 -9.96 -2.02
C VAL A 55 6.48 -11.08 -1.26
N THR A 56 7.05 -10.74 -0.10
CA THR A 56 7.70 -11.67 0.83
C THR A 56 6.98 -11.61 2.16
N VAL A 57 6.83 -12.77 2.79
CA VAL A 57 6.20 -12.88 4.11
C VAL A 57 7.17 -13.55 5.08
N TYR A 58 7.30 -13.01 6.28
CA TYR A 58 8.16 -13.54 7.34
C TYR A 58 7.34 -13.77 8.60
N SER A 59 7.81 -14.66 9.49
CA SER A 59 7.32 -14.67 10.86
C SER A 59 7.78 -13.40 11.58
N ARG A 60 6.98 -12.83 12.49
CA ARG A 60 7.40 -11.75 13.39
C ARG A 60 8.45 -12.20 14.42
N GLU A 61 8.62 -13.50 14.60
CA GLU A 61 9.65 -14.10 15.46
C GLU A 61 10.94 -14.42 14.70
N ALA A 62 10.97 -14.23 13.38
CA ALA A 62 12.16 -14.41 12.57
C ALA A 62 13.31 -13.52 13.05
N ASN A 63 14.52 -14.08 13.07
CA ASN A 63 15.74 -13.39 13.46
C ASN A 63 16.94 -13.97 12.69
N GLY A 64 17.80 -13.08 12.18
CA GLY A 64 18.96 -13.41 11.35
C GLY A 64 18.64 -13.56 9.86
N ASP A 65 19.50 -14.31 9.17
CA ASP A 65 19.44 -14.58 7.74
C ASP A 65 18.48 -15.76 7.45
N VAL A 66 17.18 -15.49 7.48
CA VAL A 66 16.12 -16.51 7.33
C VAL A 66 15.25 -16.27 6.10
N ALA A 67 14.90 -17.34 5.40
CA ALA A 67 14.07 -17.25 4.21
C ALA A 67 12.62 -16.81 4.53
N PRO A 68 11.94 -16.11 3.60
CA PRO A 68 10.51 -15.85 3.72
C PRO A 68 9.71 -17.15 3.84
N ILE A 69 8.69 -17.16 4.70
CA ILE A 69 7.76 -18.29 4.82
C ILE A 69 6.83 -18.40 3.61
N ARG A 70 6.62 -17.29 2.89
CA ARG A 70 5.90 -17.24 1.61
C ARG A 70 6.50 -16.20 0.68
N VAL A 71 6.41 -16.47 -0.62
CA VAL A 71 6.87 -15.57 -1.68
C VAL A 71 5.81 -15.56 -2.78
N ILE A 72 5.19 -14.40 -3.03
CA ILE A 72 4.24 -14.22 -4.14
C ILE A 72 4.97 -13.51 -5.27
N LYS A 73 5.18 -14.20 -6.40
CA LYS A 73 5.89 -13.69 -7.57
C LYS A 73 5.54 -14.47 -8.83
N GLY A 74 5.70 -13.83 -9.99
CA GLY A 74 5.47 -14.43 -11.30
C GLY A 74 4.45 -13.66 -12.13
N PRO A 75 4.26 -14.03 -13.40
CA PRO A 75 3.42 -13.28 -14.32
C PRO A 75 1.93 -13.29 -13.95
N ASP A 76 1.42 -14.37 -13.37
CA ASP A 76 0.00 -14.50 -13.01
C ASP A 76 -0.40 -13.62 -11.84
N THR A 77 0.56 -13.20 -11.02
CA THR A 77 0.32 -12.30 -9.87
C THR A 77 -0.04 -10.89 -10.30
N GLN A 78 0.31 -10.50 -11.53
CA GLN A 78 0.16 -9.14 -12.04
C GLN A 78 0.86 -8.06 -11.20
N LEU A 79 1.77 -8.46 -10.30
CA LEU A 79 2.56 -7.53 -9.52
C LEU A 79 3.45 -6.74 -10.47
N LYS A 80 3.12 -5.47 -10.65
CA LYS A 80 3.92 -4.51 -11.41
C LYS A 80 4.00 -3.23 -10.61
N ARG A 81 5.21 -2.91 -10.12
CA ARG A 81 5.48 -1.69 -9.35
C ARG A 81 4.57 -1.54 -8.12
N PRO A 82 4.51 -2.56 -7.24
CA PRO A 82 3.83 -2.43 -5.96
C PRO A 82 4.37 -1.24 -5.17
N TYR A 83 3.47 -0.56 -4.46
CA TYR A 83 3.78 0.62 -3.68
C TYR A 83 2.97 0.66 -2.38
N GLY A 84 1.70 0.26 -2.40
CA GLY A 84 0.91 0.07 -1.17
C GLY A 84 0.86 -1.41 -0.78
N ILE A 85 0.87 -1.69 0.52
CA ILE A 85 0.59 -3.01 1.09
C ILE A 85 -0.28 -2.84 2.33
N ALA A 86 -1.30 -3.67 2.48
CA ALA A 86 -2.10 -3.74 3.69
C ALA A 86 -2.65 -5.16 3.89
N VAL A 87 -2.68 -5.64 5.13
CA VAL A 87 -3.18 -6.98 5.48
C VAL A 87 -4.37 -6.89 6.43
N ASP A 88 -5.40 -7.67 6.16
CA ASP A 88 -6.51 -7.89 7.07
C ASP A 88 -6.52 -9.37 7.50
N PRO A 89 -6.05 -9.65 8.73
CA PRO A 89 -6.00 -11.02 9.21
C PRO A 89 -7.36 -11.61 9.58
N VAL A 90 -8.39 -10.79 9.81
CA VAL A 90 -9.71 -11.28 10.22
C VAL A 90 -10.47 -11.84 9.02
N ASN A 91 -10.31 -11.24 7.85
CA ASN A 91 -10.97 -11.68 6.62
C ASN A 91 -10.02 -12.46 5.66
N ASP A 92 -8.80 -12.78 6.10
CA ASP A 92 -7.75 -13.44 5.30
C ASP A 92 -7.45 -12.72 3.96
N ILE A 93 -7.33 -11.38 3.99
CA ILE A 93 -7.07 -10.55 2.82
C ILE A 93 -5.67 -9.92 2.86
N LEU A 94 -5.00 -9.94 1.71
CA LEU A 94 -3.84 -9.10 1.43
C LEU A 94 -4.19 -8.16 0.27
N VAL A 95 -3.93 -6.87 0.44
CA VAL A 95 -4.17 -5.85 -0.61
C VAL A 95 -2.85 -5.20 -1.01
N ILE A 96 -2.58 -5.17 -2.31
CA ILE A 96 -1.40 -4.53 -2.90
C ILE A 96 -1.85 -3.40 -3.82
N GLY A 97 -1.37 -2.18 -3.53
CA GLY A 97 -1.58 -1.00 -4.37
C GLY A 97 -0.45 -0.89 -5.36
N LEU A 98 -0.76 -0.83 -6.65
CA LEU A 98 0.22 -0.63 -7.70
C LEU A 98 0.37 0.85 -8.04
N ASN A 99 1.60 1.23 -8.35
CA ASN A 99 1.89 2.49 -9.00
C ASN A 99 1.73 2.34 -10.53
N SER A 100 1.62 3.45 -11.24
CA SER A 100 1.71 3.49 -12.70
C SER A 100 3.17 3.45 -13.14
N ASN A 101 3.39 3.30 -14.45
CA ASN A 101 4.72 3.28 -15.05
C ASN A 101 5.50 4.62 -15.01
N PHE A 102 5.11 5.60 -14.20
CA PHE A 102 5.84 6.88 -14.09
C PHE A 102 7.27 6.67 -13.56
N GLY A 103 8.30 7.00 -14.35
CA GLY A 103 9.70 6.94 -13.94
C GLY A 103 10.48 5.71 -14.43
N SER A 104 10.34 5.31 -15.70
CA SER A 104 11.58 5.00 -16.45
C SER A 104 12.34 6.32 -16.64
N ASP A 105 13.64 6.29 -16.89
CA ASP A 105 14.54 7.46 -16.91
C ASP A 105 14.25 8.53 -17.99
N GLU A 106 13.02 8.65 -18.46
CA GLU A 106 12.52 9.57 -19.47
C GLU A 106 11.35 10.40 -18.91
N PRO A 107 11.37 11.74 -19.07
CA PRO A 107 10.26 12.60 -18.69
C PRO A 107 9.01 12.27 -19.52
N ILE A 108 7.88 12.06 -18.84
CA ILE A 108 6.61 11.74 -19.49
C ILE A 108 5.94 13.05 -19.93
N THR A 109 5.54 13.13 -21.21
CA THR A 109 4.74 14.25 -21.71
C THR A 109 3.25 14.00 -21.45
N VAL A 110 2.45 15.07 -21.33
CA VAL A 110 1.00 14.98 -21.02
C VAL A 110 0.24 14.12 -22.04
N GLU A 111 0.73 14.06 -23.28
CA GLU A 111 0.15 13.31 -24.40
C GLU A 111 0.28 11.78 -24.27
N ASP A 112 1.21 11.28 -23.46
CA ASP A 112 1.41 9.83 -23.28
C ASP A 112 0.38 9.19 -22.32
N THR A 113 -0.36 10.00 -21.56
CA THR A 113 -1.15 9.56 -20.39
C THR A 113 -2.33 8.63 -20.69
N GLU A 114 -2.84 8.61 -21.92
CA GLU A 114 -3.92 7.71 -22.34
C GLU A 114 -3.44 6.28 -22.63
N SER A 115 -2.17 6.11 -23.01
CA SER A 115 -1.56 4.80 -23.33
C SER A 115 -0.95 4.10 -22.11
N LEU A 116 -0.87 4.78 -20.97
CA LEU A 116 -0.16 4.30 -19.79
C LEU A 116 -0.87 3.14 -19.09
N GLU A 117 -0.08 2.16 -18.67
CA GLU A 117 -0.50 1.21 -17.64
C GLU A 117 -0.70 1.97 -16.33
N LYS A 118 -1.97 2.28 -16.03
CA LYS A 118 -2.41 2.88 -14.77
C LYS A 118 -2.22 1.89 -13.62
N GLY A 119 -2.05 2.43 -12.42
CA GLY A 119 -2.03 1.66 -11.19
C GLY A 119 -3.34 0.90 -10.98
N ALA A 120 -3.32 0.02 -9.98
CA ALA A 120 -4.44 -0.84 -9.65
C ALA A 120 -4.42 -1.16 -8.16
N ILE A 121 -5.52 -1.71 -7.66
CA ILE A 121 -5.53 -2.44 -6.39
C ILE A 121 -5.63 -3.92 -6.73
N LEU A 122 -4.68 -4.72 -6.26
CA LEU A 122 -4.71 -6.17 -6.32
C LEU A 122 -5.14 -6.73 -4.97
N ILE A 123 -6.03 -7.70 -4.97
CA ILE A 123 -6.55 -8.36 -3.78
C ILE A 123 -6.15 -9.84 -3.87
N PHE A 124 -5.47 -10.33 -2.84
CA PHE A 124 -5.00 -11.70 -2.69
C PHE A 124 -5.59 -12.32 -1.41
N ASN A 125 -5.51 -13.64 -1.28
CA ASN A 125 -5.63 -14.26 0.03
C ASN A 125 -4.39 -13.92 0.85
N ARG A 126 -4.56 -13.76 2.17
CA ARG A 126 -3.43 -13.54 3.09
C ARG A 126 -2.38 -14.65 3.04
N THR A 127 -2.81 -15.88 2.79
CA THR A 127 -1.95 -17.08 2.78
C THR A 127 -1.41 -17.46 1.41
N ASP A 128 -1.67 -16.66 0.38
CA ASP A 128 -1.20 -16.91 -0.98
C ASP A 128 0.33 -17.03 -1.06
N SER A 129 0.82 -17.91 -1.95
CA SER A 129 2.24 -18.15 -2.20
C SER A 129 2.46 -18.67 -3.62
N GLY A 130 3.60 -18.34 -4.21
CA GLY A 130 3.97 -18.69 -5.58
C GLY A 130 3.41 -17.74 -6.65
N ASN A 131 3.21 -18.27 -7.85
CA ASN A 131 2.67 -17.54 -9.00
C ASN A 131 1.14 -17.68 -9.05
N VAL A 132 0.44 -17.01 -8.14
CA VAL A 132 -1.02 -17.07 -8.02
C VAL A 132 -1.69 -15.84 -8.61
N LYS A 133 -2.91 -16.00 -9.13
CA LYS A 133 -3.71 -14.88 -9.61
C LYS A 133 -4.33 -14.11 -8.43
N PRO A 134 -4.39 -12.77 -8.48
CA PRO A 134 -5.22 -12.01 -7.55
C PRO A 134 -6.67 -12.50 -7.63
N ARG A 135 -7.36 -12.57 -6.48
CA ARG A 135 -8.80 -12.84 -6.45
C ARG A 135 -9.64 -11.67 -6.96
N GLY A 136 -9.12 -10.46 -6.84
CA GLY A 136 -9.76 -9.23 -7.30
C GLY A 136 -8.74 -8.24 -7.83
N VAL A 137 -9.10 -7.53 -8.90
CA VAL A 137 -8.28 -6.49 -9.51
C VAL A 137 -9.15 -5.27 -9.79
N ILE A 138 -8.92 -4.17 -9.08
CA ILE A 138 -9.62 -2.91 -9.31
C ILE A 138 -8.73 -2.00 -10.15
N ARG A 139 -9.15 -1.73 -11.38
CA ARG A 139 -8.45 -0.84 -12.32
C ARG A 139 -9.38 -0.39 -13.44
N GLY A 140 -9.06 0.75 -14.05
CA GLY A 140 -9.74 1.26 -15.23
C GLY A 140 -10.28 2.68 -15.04
N PRO A 141 -10.86 3.29 -16.08
CA PRO A 141 -11.31 4.67 -16.04
C PRO A 141 -12.34 4.99 -14.95
N LYS A 142 -13.32 4.12 -14.70
CA LYS A 142 -14.33 4.33 -13.66
C LYS A 142 -13.73 4.25 -12.26
N SER A 143 -12.71 3.42 -12.06
CA SER A 143 -12.00 3.36 -10.77
C SER A 143 -11.30 4.69 -10.42
N GLY A 144 -10.89 5.47 -11.42
CA GLY A 144 -10.09 6.69 -11.22
C GLY A 144 -8.67 6.43 -10.72
N ILE A 145 -8.25 5.16 -10.60
CA ILE A 145 -6.92 4.82 -10.10
C ILE A 145 -5.89 5.08 -11.19
N ILE A 146 -4.97 6.01 -10.92
CA ILE A 146 -3.74 6.22 -11.71
C ILE A 146 -2.55 5.61 -10.96
N ARG A 147 -2.52 5.75 -9.64
CA ARG A 147 -1.57 5.08 -8.74
C ARG A 147 -2.12 5.06 -7.33
N ILE A 148 -1.64 4.11 -6.54
CA ILE A 148 -1.97 4.01 -5.12
C ILE A 148 -0.71 4.28 -4.29
N ASN A 149 -0.81 5.23 -3.35
CA ASN A 149 0.26 5.52 -2.39
C ASN A 149 0.20 4.56 -1.20
N GLN A 150 -0.53 4.93 -0.17
CA GLN A 150 -0.81 4.11 1.01
C GLN A 150 -2.28 3.71 1.00
N MET A 151 -2.59 2.60 1.66
CA MET A 151 -3.95 2.16 1.90
C MET A 151 -4.12 1.80 3.36
N GLN A 152 -5.37 1.79 3.80
CA GLN A 152 -5.81 1.20 5.04
C GLN A 152 -7.02 0.32 4.80
N LEU A 153 -7.15 -0.72 5.59
CA LEU A 153 -8.25 -1.65 5.54
C LEU A 153 -9.21 -1.37 6.70
N TYR A 154 -10.51 -1.49 6.46
CA TYR A 154 -11.51 -1.50 7.52
C TYR A 154 -12.21 -2.87 7.53
N PRO A 155 -11.69 -3.84 8.32
CA PRO A 155 -12.13 -5.23 8.30
C PRO A 155 -13.63 -5.43 8.55
N GLN A 156 -14.21 -4.63 9.46
CA GLN A 156 -15.60 -4.75 9.90
C GLN A 156 -16.60 -4.58 8.76
N LYS A 157 -16.27 -3.74 7.76
CA LYS A 157 -17.09 -3.53 6.56
C LYS A 157 -16.43 -4.02 5.27
N LYS A 158 -15.30 -4.74 5.39
CA LYS A 158 -14.52 -5.23 4.24
C LYS A 158 -14.18 -4.14 3.23
N LEU A 159 -13.69 -2.99 3.73
CA LEU A 159 -13.37 -1.83 2.90
C LEU A 159 -11.86 -1.64 2.73
N ILE A 160 -11.51 -1.13 1.56
CA ILE A 160 -10.16 -0.68 1.18
C ILE A 160 -10.23 0.84 1.04
N VAL A 161 -9.47 1.56 1.84
CA VAL A 161 -9.35 3.02 1.79
C VAL A 161 -7.99 3.36 1.20
N GLY A 162 -7.97 3.89 -0.02
CA GLY A 162 -6.73 4.15 -0.78
C GLY A 162 -6.48 5.62 -1.03
N ALA A 163 -5.24 6.06 -0.81
CA ALA A 163 -4.76 7.38 -1.19
C ALA A 163 -4.35 7.40 -2.67
N MET A 164 -5.09 8.17 -3.47
CA MET A 164 -4.85 8.38 -4.90
C MET A 164 -4.25 9.78 -5.12
N PRO A 165 -2.91 9.90 -5.24
CA PRO A 165 -2.19 11.17 -5.29
C PRO A 165 -2.14 11.85 -6.67
N GLY A 166 -2.87 11.36 -7.67
CA GLY A 166 -2.73 11.86 -9.05
C GLY A 166 -1.41 11.46 -9.73
N ILE A 167 -1.07 12.17 -10.80
CA ILE A 167 0.18 12.03 -11.57
C ILE A 167 1.39 12.42 -10.69
N ILE A 168 2.55 11.78 -10.91
CA ILE A 168 3.74 11.99 -10.06
C ILE A 168 4.25 13.43 -10.18
N ASP A 169 4.45 13.93 -11.40
CA ASP A 169 5.16 15.19 -11.67
C ASP A 169 4.33 16.44 -11.37
N ASN A 170 3.00 16.29 -11.28
CA ASN A 170 2.11 17.41 -10.98
C ASN A 170 2.11 17.70 -9.49
N MET A 171 2.44 18.92 -9.10
CA MET A 171 2.43 19.33 -7.68
C MET A 171 1.02 19.32 -7.07
N GLU A 172 0.02 19.72 -7.85
CA GLU A 172 -1.40 19.75 -7.49
C GLU A 172 -2.20 19.06 -8.60
N PRO A 173 -2.16 17.72 -8.64
CA PRO A 173 -2.72 16.97 -9.75
C PRO A 173 -4.24 17.02 -9.74
N GLU A 174 -4.82 17.26 -10.92
CA GLU A 174 -6.24 17.09 -11.13
C GLU A 174 -6.66 15.64 -10.89
N GLY A 175 -7.85 15.46 -10.33
CA GLY A 175 -8.43 14.14 -10.10
C GLY A 175 -7.71 13.33 -9.02
N ALA A 176 -6.90 13.93 -8.15
CA ALA A 176 -6.46 13.29 -6.91
C ALA A 176 -7.65 13.12 -5.94
N PHE A 177 -7.63 12.06 -5.13
CA PHE A 177 -8.69 11.78 -4.17
C PHE A 177 -8.27 10.75 -3.13
N LEU A 178 -9.04 10.64 -2.05
CA LEU A 178 -9.13 9.41 -1.28
C LEU A 178 -10.31 8.59 -1.80
N GLY A 179 -10.09 7.33 -2.14
CA GLY A 179 -11.14 6.42 -2.62
C GLY A 179 -11.41 5.28 -1.64
N VAL A 180 -12.66 4.82 -1.61
CA VAL A 180 -13.09 3.67 -0.80
C VAL A 180 -13.70 2.60 -1.71
N TRP A 181 -13.16 1.39 -1.66
CA TRP A 181 -13.63 0.20 -2.37
C TRP A 181 -13.93 -0.92 -1.37
N SER A 182 -14.46 -2.05 -1.83
CA SER A 182 -14.64 -3.27 -1.02
C SER A 182 -13.69 -4.39 -1.45
N TYR A 183 -13.52 -5.39 -0.59
CA TYR A 183 -12.74 -6.61 -0.88
C TYR A 183 -13.33 -7.43 -2.03
N ASP A 184 -14.62 -7.29 -2.30
CA ASP A 184 -15.33 -8.04 -3.34
C ASP A 184 -15.38 -7.29 -4.69
N ASP A 185 -14.86 -6.06 -4.74
CA ASP A 185 -14.83 -5.26 -5.95
C ASP A 185 -13.80 -5.81 -6.97
N ASN A 186 -14.19 -5.92 -8.25
CA ASN A 186 -13.34 -6.45 -9.32
C ASN A 186 -13.67 -5.79 -10.66
N GLY A 187 -12.64 -5.47 -11.43
CA GLY A 187 -12.73 -4.78 -12.72
C GLY A 187 -12.72 -3.25 -12.62
N ASP A 188 -13.34 -2.61 -13.61
CA ASP A 188 -13.44 -1.15 -13.71
C ASP A 188 -14.65 -0.62 -12.91
N VAL A 189 -14.47 -0.53 -11.60
CA VAL A 189 -15.52 -0.13 -10.65
C VAL A 189 -15.17 1.18 -9.95
N PRO A 190 -16.11 2.14 -9.87
CA PRO A 190 -15.88 3.39 -9.16
C PRO A 190 -15.77 3.17 -7.66
N PRO A 191 -15.07 4.05 -6.93
CA PRO A 191 -15.08 4.00 -5.48
C PRO A 191 -16.51 4.18 -4.95
N LYS A 192 -16.89 3.37 -3.96
CA LYS A 192 -18.17 3.46 -3.24
C LYS A 192 -18.30 4.80 -2.52
N TRP A 193 -17.17 5.38 -2.12
CA TRP A 193 -17.12 6.70 -1.52
C TRP A 193 -15.79 7.40 -1.84
N LYS A 194 -15.79 8.73 -1.93
CA LYS A 194 -14.58 9.51 -2.28
C LYS A 194 -14.47 10.86 -1.57
N ILE A 195 -13.26 11.24 -1.21
CA ILE A 195 -12.88 12.63 -0.86
C ILE A 195 -12.07 13.20 -2.02
N PRO A 196 -12.67 14.02 -2.90
CA PRO A 196 -11.95 14.62 -4.01
C PRO A 196 -10.92 15.65 -3.51
N ALA A 197 -9.77 15.76 -4.17
CA ALA A 197 -8.87 16.89 -4.01
C ALA A 197 -9.46 18.11 -4.72
N ASN A 198 -9.84 19.14 -3.96
CA ASN A 198 -10.33 20.42 -4.47
C ASN A 198 -10.35 21.49 -3.36
N ASP A 199 -10.74 22.71 -3.73
CA ASP A 199 -10.81 23.84 -2.80
C ASP A 199 -11.79 23.66 -1.63
N ARG A 200 -12.77 22.76 -1.72
CA ARG A 200 -13.72 22.52 -0.63
C ARG A 200 -13.12 21.59 0.42
N THR A 201 -12.49 20.50 0.01
CA THR A 201 -11.87 19.52 0.92
C THR A 201 -10.48 19.97 1.38
N LYS A 202 -9.87 20.93 0.67
CA LYS A 202 -8.48 21.36 0.81
C LYS A 202 -7.45 20.26 0.57
N LEU A 203 -7.88 19.04 0.23
CA LEU A 203 -6.99 17.96 -0.16
C LEU A 203 -6.35 18.32 -1.51
N LYS A 204 -5.05 18.05 -1.66
CA LYS A 204 -4.29 18.34 -2.87
C LYS A 204 -3.55 17.11 -3.39
N LYS A 205 -2.81 16.41 -2.53
CA LYS A 205 -1.98 15.27 -2.93
C LYS A 205 -1.85 14.25 -1.78
N PRO A 206 -2.83 13.35 -1.60
CA PRO A 206 -2.87 12.40 -0.48
C PRO A 206 -1.72 11.39 -0.52
N PHE A 207 -1.11 11.11 0.62
CA PHE A 207 -0.06 10.10 0.74
C PHE A 207 -0.45 8.98 1.68
N GLY A 208 -0.43 9.27 2.98
CA GLY A 208 -0.77 8.36 4.06
C GLY A 208 -2.24 8.51 4.44
N VAL A 209 -2.84 7.42 4.87
CA VAL A 209 -4.19 7.40 5.42
C VAL A 209 -4.18 6.54 6.67
N VAL A 210 -4.90 6.97 7.70
CA VAL A 210 -5.25 6.18 8.89
C VAL A 210 -6.72 6.39 9.24
N LEU A 211 -7.33 5.36 9.82
CA LEU A 211 -8.74 5.35 10.17
C LEU A 211 -8.89 5.50 11.69
N ASN A 212 -9.86 6.30 12.12
CA ASN A 212 -10.29 6.41 13.52
C ASN A 212 -11.78 6.04 13.63
N PRO A 213 -12.10 4.73 13.72
CA PRO A 213 -13.49 4.27 13.74
C PRO A 213 -14.30 4.81 14.92
N LYS A 214 -13.66 5.04 16.07
CA LYS A 214 -14.33 5.52 17.29
C LYS A 214 -15.00 6.89 17.08
N ASN A 215 -14.30 7.80 16.41
CA ASN A 215 -14.81 9.14 16.11
C ASN A 215 -15.39 9.24 14.69
N LYS A 216 -15.36 8.14 13.93
CA LYS A 216 -15.77 8.09 12.52
C LYS A 216 -14.98 9.06 11.64
N GLU A 217 -13.66 9.07 11.81
CA GLU A 217 -12.77 9.99 11.09
C GLU A 217 -11.79 9.26 10.20
N VAL A 218 -11.43 9.91 9.09
CA VAL A 218 -10.30 9.56 8.25
C VAL A 218 -9.26 10.66 8.35
N ILE A 219 -8.02 10.27 8.60
CA ILE A 219 -6.88 11.18 8.75
C ILE A 219 -5.95 10.94 7.57
N ILE A 220 -5.62 12.01 6.84
CA ILE A 220 -4.89 11.94 5.57
C ILE A 220 -3.68 12.86 5.65
N SER A 221 -2.48 12.34 5.40
CA SER A 221 -1.31 13.19 5.17
C SER A 221 -1.27 13.67 3.72
N ASP A 222 -0.96 14.94 3.52
CA ASP A 222 -0.94 15.58 2.21
C ASP A 222 0.47 16.08 1.86
N MET A 223 1.01 15.60 0.74
CA MET A 223 2.38 15.92 0.30
C MET A 223 2.57 17.40 -0.04
N ARG A 224 1.49 18.09 -0.41
CA ARG A 224 1.54 19.47 -0.90
C ARG A 224 1.23 20.47 0.20
N ASN A 225 0.22 20.20 1.02
CA ASN A 225 -0.13 21.07 2.15
C ASN A 225 0.86 20.98 3.31
N GLN A 226 1.81 20.04 3.29
CA GLN A 226 2.77 19.80 4.38
C GLN A 226 2.04 19.61 5.72
N GLY A 227 0.93 18.89 5.70
CA GLY A 227 0.03 18.78 6.84
C GLY A 227 -0.84 17.53 6.80
N VAL A 228 -1.63 17.40 7.86
CA VAL A 228 -2.60 16.33 8.03
C VAL A 228 -3.99 16.93 8.02
N LEU A 229 -4.88 16.33 7.22
CA LEU A 229 -6.30 16.69 7.13
C LEU A 229 -7.12 15.61 7.84
N VAL A 230 -8.09 16.03 8.65
CA VAL A 230 -9.03 15.13 9.33
C VAL A 230 -10.42 15.37 8.78
N PHE A 231 -11.06 14.29 8.33
CA PHE A 231 -12.41 14.31 7.80
C PHE A 231 -13.31 13.44 8.66
N SER A 232 -14.44 13.99 9.12
CA SER A 232 -15.52 13.17 9.66
C SER A 232 -16.25 12.51 8.49
N VAL A 233 -16.31 11.17 8.47
CA VAL A 233 -16.93 10.38 7.42
C VAL A 233 -17.79 9.25 8.01
N PRO A 234 -18.92 9.56 8.67
CA PRO A 234 -19.76 8.55 9.31
C PRO A 234 -20.27 7.44 8.38
N GLU A 235 -20.34 7.69 7.07
CA GLU A 235 -20.91 6.79 6.07
C GLU A 235 -20.06 5.51 5.89
N ILE A 236 -18.74 5.61 6.09
CA ILE A 236 -17.83 4.48 5.85
C ILE A 236 -17.53 3.66 7.13
N PHE A 237 -17.97 4.12 8.31
CA PHE A 237 -17.71 3.47 9.61
C PHE A 237 -18.89 2.70 10.19
#